data_AF-A0A1T4ZYT2-F1
#
_entry.id   AF-A0A1T4ZYT2-F1
#
_cell.length_a   1.000
_cell.length_b   1.000
_cell.length_c   1.000
_cell.angle_alpha   90.00
_cell.angle_beta   90.00
_cell.angle_gamma   90.00
#
_symmetry.space_group_name_H-M   'P 1'
#
loop_
_entity.id
_entity.type
_entity.pdbx_description
1 polymer ?
#
loop_
_entity_poly.entity_id
_entity_poly.type
_entity_poly.pdbx_seq_one_letter_code
_entity_poly.pdbx_strand_id
1 'polypeptide(L)'
;MRQLRITPLNIASALLMTWLLWQIVAEGIGMGTAGWFLLLLLVLVAADQFFRLMLRNLKRVWMAEGVFVLLVVVLVWILRAW
;
A
#
# COMPACT_ATOMS: atom_id res chain seq x y z
N MET A 1 4.11 19.19 -18.30
CA MET A 1 3.41 17.98 -17.80
C MET A 1 4.15 17.49 -16.54
N ARG A 2 3.54 17.61 -15.36
CA ARG A 2 4.15 17.07 -14.13
C ARG A 2 4.25 15.55 -14.31
N GLN A 3 5.47 15.03 -14.43
CA GLN A 3 5.76 13.61 -14.54
C GLN A 3 5.17 12.92 -13.30
N LEU A 4 4.00 12.29 -13.40
CA LEU A 4 3.42 11.52 -12.31
C LEU A 4 4.36 10.37 -12.00
N ARG A 5 5.03 10.47 -10.85
CA ARG A 5 5.95 9.45 -10.36
C ARG A 5 5.12 8.38 -9.65
N ILE A 6 4.51 7.47 -10.43
CA ILE A 6 3.85 6.27 -9.90
C ILE A 6 4.91 5.47 -9.14
N THR A 7 4.57 5.00 -7.95
CA THR A 7 5.43 4.25 -7.03
C THR A 7 4.84 2.87 -6.74
N PRO A 8 5.66 1.84 -6.46
CA PRO A 8 5.17 0.51 -6.11
C PRO A 8 4.18 0.54 -4.94
N LEU A 9 4.46 1.36 -3.92
CA LEU A 9 3.57 1.47 -2.76
C LEU A 9 2.24 2.14 -3.12
N ASN A 10 2.25 3.11 -4.05
CA ASN A 10 1.03 3.74 -4.57
C ASN A 10 0.17 2.79 -5.42
N ILE A 11 0.79 1.83 -6.11
CA ILE A 11 0.05 0.77 -6.81
C ILE A 11 -0.61 -0.17 -5.81
N ALA A 12 0.12 -0.58 -4.77
CA ALA A 12 -0.41 -1.44 -3.71
C ALA A 12 -1.58 -0.77 -2.97
N SER A 13 -1.48 0.51 -2.64
CA SER A 13 -2.58 1.26 -2.01
C SER A 13 -3.77 1.43 -2.96
N ALA A 14 -3.57 1.65 -4.27
CA ALA A 14 -4.67 1.69 -5.24
C ALA A 14 -5.43 0.34 -5.32
N LEU A 15 -4.71 -0.78 -5.30
CA LEU A 15 -5.32 -2.12 -5.27
C LEU A 15 -6.10 -2.35 -3.97
N LEU A 16 -5.53 -1.99 -2.82
CA LEU A 16 -6.19 -2.06 -1.51
C LEU A 16 -7.44 -1.19 -1.45
N MET A 17 -7.38 0.03 -1.99
CA MET A 17 -8.53 0.93 -2.06
C MET A 17 -9.64 0.35 -2.94
N THR A 18 -9.27 -0.21 -4.10
CA THR A 18 -10.24 -0.83 -5.01
C THR A 18 -10.92 -2.04 -4.38
N TRP A 19 -10.15 -2.88 -3.68
CA TRP A 19 -10.68 -4.02 -2.94
C TRP A 19 -11.58 -3.58 -1.77
N LEU A 20 -11.19 -2.55 -1.02
CA LEU A 20 -12.01 -2.00 0.07
C LEU A 20 -13.35 -1.49 -0.46
N LEU A 21 -13.34 -0.71 -1.55
CA LEU A 21 -14.55 -0.21 -2.18
C LEU A 21 -15.45 -1.36 -2.67
N TRP A 22 -14.86 -2.41 -3.24
CA TRP A 22 -15.60 -3.62 -3.60
C TRP A 22 -16.28 -4.26 -2.38
N GLN A 23 -15.56 -4.45 -1.27
CA GLN A 23 -16.14 -5.04 -0.07
C GLN A 23 -17.27 -4.19 0.52
N ILE A 24 -17.16 -2.86 0.47
CA ILE A 24 -18.23 -1.96 0.95
C ILE A 24 -19.48 -2.11 0.08
N VAL A 25 -19.32 -2.19 -1.24
CA VAL A 25 -20.45 -2.22 -2.19
C VAL A 25 -21.08 -3.61 -2.32
N ALA A 26 -20.28 -4.67 -2.38
CA ALA A 26 -20.73 -6.01 -2.70
C ALA A 26 -21.01 -6.89 -1.47
N GLU A 27 -20.21 -6.74 -0.40
CA GLU A 27 -20.26 -7.66 0.76
C GLU A 27 -20.77 -6.99 2.04
N GLY A 28 -20.91 -5.66 2.06
CA GLY A 28 -21.47 -4.93 3.20
C GLY A 28 -20.61 -5.08 4.47
N ILE A 29 -19.30 -4.92 4.35
CA ILE A 29 -18.41 -4.96 5.52
C ILE A 29 -18.78 -3.92 6.58
N GLY A 30 -18.70 -4.34 7.86
CA GLY A 30 -18.98 -3.47 8.99
C GLY A 30 -18.06 -2.24 9.03
N MET A 31 -18.61 -1.09 9.45
CA MET A 31 -17.88 0.19 9.51
C MET A 31 -16.58 0.12 10.33
N GLY A 32 -16.52 -0.73 11.37
CA GLY A 32 -15.30 -0.93 12.15
C GLY A 32 -14.15 -1.53 11.32
N THR A 33 -14.43 -2.55 10.51
CA THR A 33 -13.45 -3.18 9.63
C THR A 33 -13.01 -2.21 8.53
N ALA A 34 -13.96 -1.48 7.93
CA ALA A 34 -13.65 -0.47 6.93
C ALA A 34 -12.75 0.66 7.49
N GLY A 35 -12.98 1.06 8.75
CA GLY A 35 -12.14 2.04 9.46
C GLY A 35 -10.69 1.59 9.62
N TRP A 36 -10.46 0.32 9.98
CA TRP A 36 -9.12 -0.24 10.06
C TRP A 36 -8.40 -0.26 8.70
N PHE A 37 -9.11 -0.60 7.63
CA PHE A 37 -8.55 -0.55 6.28
C PHE A 37 -8.23 0.88 5.83
N LEU A 38 -9.07 1.87 6.16
CA LEU A 38 -8.78 3.28 5.90
C LEU A 38 -7.54 3.76 6.66
N LEU A 39 -7.39 3.37 7.92
CA LEU A 39 -6.18 3.65 8.71
C LEU A 39 -4.94 3.02 8.06
N LEU A 40 -5.03 1.76 7.62
CA LEU A 40 -3.94 1.09 6.91
C LEU A 40 -3.57 1.82 5.61
N LEU A 41 -4.56 2.25 4.83
CA LEU A 41 -4.36 3.05 3.63
C LEU A 41 -3.63 4.36 3.93
N LEU A 42 -4.02 5.06 5.00
CA LEU A 42 -3.41 6.30 5.43
C LEU A 42 -1.93 6.07 5.81
N VAL A 43 -1.63 4.98 6.52
CA VAL A 43 -0.25 4.58 6.85
C VAL A 43 0.56 4.29 5.60
N LEU A 44 0.01 3.56 4.61
CA LEU A 44 0.70 3.25 3.36
C LEU A 44 1.00 4.51 2.53
N VAL A 45 0.06 5.44 2.45
CA VAL A 45 0.27 6.72 1.76
C VAL A 45 1.32 7.56 2.50
N ALA A 46 1.30 7.58 3.83
CA ALA A 46 2.32 8.28 4.61
C ALA A 46 3.72 7.66 4.43
N ALA A 47 3.82 6.32 4.42
CA ALA A 47 5.06 5.60 4.17
C ALA A 47 5.62 5.89 2.76
N ASP A 48 4.75 5.95 1.75
CA ASP A 48 5.11 6.31 0.37
C ASP A 48 5.70 7.73 0.30
N GLN A 49 5.05 8.70 0.97
CA GLN A 49 5.59 10.06 1.07
C GLN A 49 6.94 10.08 1.80
N PHE A 50 7.07 9.30 2.89
CA PHE A 50 8.32 9.19 3.64
C PHE A 50 9.46 8.62 2.78
N PHE A 51 9.21 7.56 1.99
CA PHE A 51 10.21 7.00 1.08
C PHE A 51 10.60 7.99 -0.01
N ARG A 52 9.66 8.76 -0.57
CA ARG A 52 9.96 9.83 -1.53
C ARG A 52 10.80 10.96 -0.93
N LEU A 53 10.53 11.34 0.31
CA LEU A 53 11.27 12.39 1.01
C LEU A 53 12.68 11.93 1.37
N MET A 54 12.81 10.70 1.87
CA MET A 54 14.10 10.12 2.26
C MET A 54 14.98 9.77 1.04
N LEU A 55 14.38 9.30 -0.05
CA LEU A 55 15.10 8.89 -1.26
C LEU A 55 14.83 9.87 -2.41
N ARG A 56 15.77 10.80 -2.60
CA ARG A 56 15.69 11.85 -3.64
C ARG A 56 15.62 11.32 -5.09
N ASN A 57 16.04 10.07 -5.32
CA ASN A 57 16.09 9.43 -6.64
C ASN A 57 14.92 8.46 -6.85
N LEU A 58 14.12 8.71 -7.89
CA LEU A 58 12.92 7.90 -8.19
C LEU A 58 13.22 6.41 -8.43
N LYS A 59 14.31 6.08 -9.13
CA LYS A 59 14.75 4.68 -9.31
C LYS A 59 15.03 4.00 -7.97
N ARG A 60 15.59 4.73 -6.99
CA ARG A 60 15.93 4.21 -5.67
C ARG A 60 14.69 4.05 -4.80
N VAL A 61 13.72 4.97 -4.89
CA VAL A 61 12.39 4.84 -4.27
C VAL A 61 11.70 3.57 -4.78
N TRP A 62 11.66 3.38 -6.10
CA TRP A 62 11.07 2.19 -6.71
C TRP A 62 11.70 0.89 -6.20
N MET A 63 13.03 0.84 -6.12
CA MET A 63 13.72 -0.35 -5.63
C MET A 63 13.46 -0.60 -4.14
N ALA A 64 13.51 0.45 -3.31
CA ALA A 64 13.27 0.32 -1.87
C ALA A 64 11.83 -0.10 -1.55
N GLU A 65 10.85 0.54 -2.17
CA GLU A 65 9.44 0.19 -1.99
C GLU A 65 9.11 -1.19 -2.59
N GLY A 66 9.71 -1.56 -3.72
CA GLY A 66 9.56 -2.90 -4.29
C GLY A 66 10.07 -3.99 -3.35
N VAL A 67 11.26 -3.79 -2.75
CA VAL A 67 11.82 -4.70 -1.74
C VAL A 67 10.92 -4.75 -0.49
N PHE A 68 10.37 -3.61 -0.07
CA PHE A 68 9.44 -3.56 1.05
C PHE A 68 8.17 -4.38 0.79
N VAL A 69 7.54 -4.23 -0.38
CA VAL A 69 6.35 -5.02 -0.76
C VAL A 69 6.68 -6.51 -0.81
N LEU A 70 7.83 -6.89 -1.39
CA LEU A 70 8.30 -8.27 -1.38
C LEU A 70 8.46 -8.84 0.03
N LEU A 71 9.07 -8.06 0.94
CA LEU A 71 9.21 -8.44 2.34
C LEU A 71 7.85 -8.65 3.02
N VAL A 72 6.89 -7.76 2.81
CA VAL A 72 5.53 -7.90 3.37
C VAL A 72 4.87 -9.18 2.87
N VAL A 73 4.97 -9.49 1.57
CA VAL A 73 4.41 -10.72 0.99
C VAL A 73 5.06 -11.96 1.61
N VAL A 74 6.39 -11.97 1.76
CA VAL A 74 7.12 -13.09 2.37
C VAL A 74 6.74 -13.25 3.85
N LEU A 75 6.63 -12.16 4.60
CA LEU A 75 6.22 -12.20 6.00
C LEU A 75 4.80 -12.73 6.16
N VAL A 76 3.84 -12.25 5.34
CA VAL A 76 2.47 -12.77 5.34
C VAL A 76 2.44 -14.26 4.99
N TRP A 77 3.26 -14.69 4.04
CA TRP A 77 3.35 -16.10 3.66
C TRP A 77 3.89 -16.96 4.80
N ILE A 78 4.95 -16.53 5.48
CA ILE A 78 5.51 -17.22 6.65
C ILE A 78 4.49 -17.29 7.79
N LEU A 79 3.82 -16.18 8.10
CA LEU A 79 2.80 -16.12 9.16
C LEU A 79 1.57 -16.97 8.87
N ARG A 80 1.25 -17.21 7.59
CA ARG A 80 0.15 -18.09 7.18
C ARG A 80 0.57 -19.56 7.12
N ALA A 81 1.85 -19.83 6.84
CA ALA A 81 2.39 -21.18 6.74
C ALA A 81 2.65 -21.82 8.11
N TRP A 82 2.74 -21.00 9.16
CA TRP A 82 2.77 -21.39 10.57
C TRP A 82 1.38 -21.35 11.18
#